data_AF-A0A529M5T7-F1
#
_entry.id   AF-A0A529M5T7-F1
#
_cell.length_a   1.000
_cell.length_b   1.000
_cell.length_c   1.000
_cell.angle_alpha   90.00
_cell.angle_beta   90.00
_cell.angle_gamma   90.00
#
_symmetry.space_group_name_H-M   'P 1'
#
loop_
_entity.id
_entity.type
_entity.pdbx_description
1 polymer ?
#
loop_
_entity_poly.entity_id
_entity_poly.type
_entity_poly.pdbx_seq_one_letter_code
_entity_poly.pdbx_strand_id
1 'polypeptide(L)' 'MPHAVRHEPVIAVLLPCYNEELTIGEVVRRFRETLPSAAIYVYDNNSKDLT' A
#
# COMPACT_ATOMS: atom_id res chain seq x y z
N MET A 1 -8.35 -36.64 3.54
CA MET A 1 -7.71 -35.71 2.59
C MET A 1 -7.12 -34.55 3.40
N PRO A 2 -5.80 -34.41 3.54
CA PRO A 2 -5.24 -33.28 4.28
C PRO A 2 -5.50 -32.02 3.43
N HIS A 3 -6.13 -31.01 4.05
CA HIS A 3 -6.26 -29.69 3.43
C HIS A 3 -4.85 -29.15 3.19
N ALA A 4 -4.49 -28.89 1.94
CA ALA A 4 -3.24 -28.22 1.61
C ALA A 4 -3.26 -26.84 2.27
N VAL A 5 -2.34 -26.61 3.21
CA VAL A 5 -2.16 -25.29 3.83
C VAL A 5 -1.67 -24.35 2.74
N ARG A 6 -2.58 -23.51 2.23
CA ARG A 6 -2.20 -22.39 1.37
C ARG A 6 -1.58 -21.35 2.29
N HIS A 7 -0.26 -21.21 2.25
CA HIS A 7 0.38 -20.02 2.79
C HIS A 7 -0.04 -18.86 1.90
N GLU A 8 -1.05 -18.13 2.33
CA GLU A 8 -1.41 -16.89 1.68
C GLU A 8 -0.23 -15.92 1.85
N PRO A 9 0.33 -15.38 0.75
CA PRO A 9 1.49 -14.51 0.86
C PRO A 9 1.09 -13.24 1.61
N VAL A 10 1.88 -12.88 2.63
CA VAL A 10 1.74 -11.59 3.29
C VAL A 10 2.35 -10.53 2.37
N ILE A 11 1.51 -9.62 1.87
CA ILE A 11 1.91 -8.61 0.90
C ILE A 11 2.10 -7.27 1.63
N ALA A 12 3.24 -6.63 1.38
CA ALA A 12 3.50 -5.25 1.79
C ALA A 12 3.69 -4.37 0.56
N VAL A 13 2.99 -3.23 0.51
CA VAL A 13 3.05 -2.23 -0.56
C VAL A 13 3.76 -1.00 0.00
N LEU A 14 4.86 -0.59 -0.63
CA LEU A 14 5.61 0.61 -0.27
C LEU A 14 5.38 1.66 -1.36
N LEU A 15 4.83 2.81 -0.97
CA LEU A 15 4.51 3.92 -1.86
C LEU A 15 5.39 5.12 -1.49
N PRO A 16 6.46 5.41 -2.24
CA PRO A 16 7.16 6.68 -2.12
C PRO A 16 6.28 7.80 -2.69
N CYS A 17 6.10 8.88 -1.93
CA CYS A 17 5.34 10.06 -2.32
C CYS A 17 6.29 11.26 -2.33
N TYR A 18 6.29 12.04 -3.42
CA TYR A 18 7.04 13.29 -3.54
C TYR A 18 6.11 14.38 -4.08
N ASN A 19 5.63 15.27 -3.21
CA ASN A 19 4.65 16.33 -3.52
C ASN A 19 3.36 15.85 -4.23
N GLU A 20 2.90 14.63 -3.94
CA GLU A 20 1.71 13.98 -4.54
C GLU A 20 0.53 13.87 -3.54
N GLU A 21 0.41 14.81 -2.59
CA GLU A 21 -0.55 14.75 -1.47
C GLU A 21 -2.02 14.55 -1.91
N LEU A 22 -2.42 15.17 -3.02
CA LEU A 22 -3.79 15.08 -3.54
C LEU A 22 -4.06 13.75 -4.29
N THR A 23 -3.03 13.11 -4.84
CA THR A 23 -3.16 11.90 -5.67
C THR A 23 -2.86 10.62 -4.90
N ILE A 24 -2.06 10.69 -3.83
CA ILE A 24 -1.69 9.53 -3.01
C ILE A 24 -2.91 8.89 -2.34
N GLY A 25 -3.94 9.67 -2.00
CA GLY A 25 -5.19 9.17 -1.42
C GLY A 25 -5.93 8.22 -2.37
N GLU A 26 -5.98 8.52 -3.67
CA GLU A 26 -6.60 7.61 -4.64
C GLU A 26 -5.76 6.34 -4.80
N VAL A 27 -4.43 6.47 -4.89
CA VAL A 27 -3.52 5.33 -5.03
C VAL A 27 -3.70 4.35 -3.86
N VAL A 28 -3.70 4.85 -2.61
CA VAL A 28 -3.93 4.02 -1.42
C VAL A 28 -5.30 3.36 -1.45
N ARG A 29 -6.37 4.10 -1.85
CA ARG A 29 -7.72 3.53 -1.95
C ARG A 29 -7.77 2.36 -2.94
N ARG A 30 -7.20 2.53 -4.13
CA ARG A 30 -7.17 1.48 -5.16
C ARG A 30 -6.40 0.25 -4.70
N PHE A 31 -5.28 0.43 -4.01
CA PHE A 31 -4.54 -0.68 -3.42
C PHE A 31 -5.33 -1.41 -2.34
N ARG A 32 -6.10 -0.71 -1.49
CA ARG A 32 -6.99 -1.36 -0.52
C ARG A 32 -8.14 -2.13 -1.16
N GLU A 33 -8.69 -1.62 -2.25
CA GLU A 33 -9.74 -2.32 -3.03
C GLU A 33 -9.21 -3.60 -3.70
N THR A 34 -7.98 -3.55 -4.21
CA THR A 34 -7.37 -4.63 -5.00
C THR A 34 -6.68 -5.67 -4.11
N LEU A 35 -6.07 -5.22 -3.01
CA LEU A 35 -5.31 -6.03 -2.07
C LEU A 35 -5.77 -5.74 -0.62
N PRO A 36 -6.97 -6.21 -0.22
CA PRO A 36 -7.54 -5.90 1.10
C PRO A 36 -6.67 -6.36 2.27
N SER A 37 -5.90 -7.43 2.07
CA SER A 37 -5.03 -8.04 3.08
C SER A 37 -3.60 -7.49 3.08
N ALA A 38 -3.26 -6.57 2.17
CA ALA A 38 -1.91 -6.02 2.09
C ALA A 38 -1.69 -4.89 3.09
N ALA A 39 -0.50 -4.88 3.72
CA ALA A 39 -0.04 -3.74 4.50
C ALA A 39 0.47 -2.64 3.56
N ILE A 40 -0.08 -1.44 3.64
CA ILE A 40 0.30 -0.31 2.77
C ILE A 40 1.07 0.72 3.61
N TYR A 41 2.29 1.03 3.17
CA TYR A 41 3.17 2.03 3.79
C TYR A 41 3.43 3.15 2.78
N VAL A 42 3.09 4.37 3.16
CA VAL A 42 3.41 5.57 2.38
C VAL A 42 4.62 6.23 3.02
N TYR A 43 5.65 6.49 2.21
CA TYR A 43 6.86 7.17 2.66
C TYR A 43 6.95 8.51 1.97
N ASP A 44 7.10 9.57 2.76
CA ASP A 44 7.49 10.86 2.22
C ASP A 44 8.96 10.80 1.78
N ASN A 45 9.20 11.03 0.49
CA ASN A 45 10.53 11.00 -0.10
C ASN A 45 11.03 12.44 -0.35
N ASN A 46 11.21 13.20 0.73
CA ASN A 46 11.73 14.57 0.73
C ASN A 46 10.76 15.62 0.16
N SER A 47 9.46 15.51 0.43
CA SER A 47 8.49 16.55 0.09
C SER A 47 8.76 17.83 0.87
N LYS A 48 8.49 18.97 0.24
CA LYS A 48 8.57 20.30 0.88
C LYS A 48 7.21 20.87 1.25
N ASP A 49 6.14 20.22 0.80
CA ASP A 49 4.80 20.49 1.30
C ASP A 49 4.66 19.91 2.71
N LEU A 50 3.95 20.66 3.55
CA LEU A 50 3.69 20.32 4.95
C LEU A 50 2.82 19.06 5.00
N THR A 51 3.47 17.90 4.97
CA THR A 51 2.85 16.59 5.24
C THR A 51 2.46 16.49 6.70
#